data_AF-A0A372Q8I1-F1
#
_entry.id   AF-A0A372Q8I1-F1
#
_cell.length_a   1.000
_cell.length_b   1.000
_cell.length_c   1.000
_cell.angle_alpha   90.00
_cell.angle_beta   90.00
_cell.angle_gamma   90.00
#
_symmetry.space_group_name_H-M   'P 1'
#
loop_
_entity.id
_entity.type
_entity.pdbx_description
1 polymer ?
#
loop_
_entity_poly.entity_id
_entity_poly.type
_entity_poly.pdbx_seq_one_letter_code
_entity_poly.pdbx_strand_id
1 'polypeptide(L)'
;MATRDQLREDIRTIMNTIFGIDSGQNLNTAPANTINATLTGMLNPIHRAAKIAELPIFYGEEQDANDWIRDFNNVYAANGYDGDQAEKLRRARPCLRDEAADWLEGVQGLNNFGQAADNTSLVHQMKSKYASVVRQ
;
A
#
# COMPACT_ATOMS: atom_id res chain seq x y z
N MET A 1 -35.83 -1.05 -22.21
CA MET A 1 -34.52 -1.11 -22.90
C MET A 1 -33.72 0.06 -22.35
N ALA A 2 -32.63 -0.17 -21.62
CA ALA A 2 -31.84 0.94 -21.08
C ALA A 2 -31.18 1.70 -22.23
N THR A 3 -31.27 3.03 -22.23
CA THR A 3 -30.57 3.84 -23.23
C THR A 3 -29.07 3.82 -22.94
N ARG A 4 -28.25 4.09 -23.96
CA ARG A 4 -26.79 4.12 -23.82
C ARG A 4 -26.33 5.11 -22.75
N ASP A 5 -27.08 6.19 -22.56
CA ASP A 5 -26.82 7.22 -21.57
C ASP A 5 -27.18 6.72 -20.16
N GLN A 6 -28.29 5.99 -20.01
CA GLN A 6 -28.65 5.33 -18.75
C GLN A 6 -27.55 4.36 -18.29
N LEU A 7 -27.02 3.54 -19.22
CA LEU A 7 -25.97 2.58 -18.90
C LEU A 7 -24.67 3.27 -18.45
N ARG A 8 -24.34 4.43 -19.02
CA ARG A 8 -23.16 5.22 -18.64
C ARG A 8 -23.32 5.85 -17.27
N GLU A 9 -24.52 6.33 -16.97
CA GLU A 9 -24.86 6.92 -15.68
C GLU A 9 -24.84 5.87 -14.56
N ASP A 10 -25.38 4.67 -14.84
CA ASP A 10 -25.35 3.55 -13.91
C ASP A 10 -23.91 3.11 -13.59
N ILE A 11 -23.05 3.01 -14.62
CA ILE A 11 -21.62 2.71 -14.43
C ILE A 11 -20.92 3.79 -13.62
N ARG A 12 -21.18 5.08 -13.89
CA ARG A 12 -20.62 6.18 -13.11
C ARG A 12 -21.06 6.09 -11.64
N THR A 13 -22.34 5.82 -11.41
CA THR A 13 -22.92 5.72 -10.08
C THR A 13 -22.30 4.58 -9.29
N ILE A 14 -22.21 3.39 -9.88
CA ILE A 14 -21.57 2.22 -9.27
C ILE A 14 -20.11 2.53 -8.91
N MET A 15 -19.37 3.19 -9.81
CA MET A 15 -17.96 3.53 -9.58
C MET A 15 -17.74 4.54 -8.46
N ASN A 16 -18.55 5.59 -8.42
CA ASN A 16 -18.46 6.58 -7.36
C ASN A 16 -18.85 5.98 -6.00
N THR A 17 -19.89 5.12 -5.99
CA THR A 17 -20.42 4.52 -4.77
C THR A 17 -19.47 3.47 -4.18
N ILE A 18 -18.90 2.59 -5.00
CA ILE A 18 -18.10 1.46 -4.50
C ILE A 18 -16.63 1.86 -4.32
N PHE A 19 -16.10 2.75 -5.17
CA PHE A 19 -14.66 3.01 -5.24
C PHE A 19 -14.26 4.48 -5.04
N GLY A 20 -15.21 5.41 -4.92
CA GLY A 20 -14.93 6.84 -4.75
C GLY A 20 -14.26 7.50 -5.97
N ILE A 21 -14.36 6.88 -7.15
CA ILE A 21 -13.74 7.37 -8.39
C ILE A 21 -14.76 8.16 -9.20
N ASP A 22 -14.60 9.48 -9.25
CA ASP A 22 -15.41 10.34 -10.11
C ASP A 22 -14.90 10.27 -11.56
N SER A 23 -15.66 9.60 -12.42
CA SER A 23 -15.34 9.44 -13.84
C SER A 23 -15.85 10.61 -14.70
N GLY A 24 -16.25 11.73 -14.07
CA GLY A 24 -17.11 12.83 -14.52
C GLY A 24 -16.89 13.50 -15.88
N GLN A 25 -15.92 13.08 -16.69
CA GLN A 25 -15.74 13.56 -18.08
C GLN A 25 -15.37 12.45 -19.08
N ASN A 26 -14.72 11.36 -18.65
CA ASN A 26 -14.16 10.35 -19.56
C ASN A 26 -15.18 9.39 -20.17
N LEU A 27 -16.38 9.24 -19.60
CA LEU A 27 -17.42 8.32 -20.14
C LEU A 27 -18.33 8.96 -21.19
N ASN A 28 -18.49 10.30 -21.16
CA ASN A 28 -19.47 11.01 -21.99
C ASN A 28 -18.96 11.26 -23.41
N THR A 29 -17.66 11.45 -23.59
CA THR A 29 -17.03 11.82 -24.88
C THR A 29 -16.30 10.66 -25.56
N ALA A 30 -16.25 9.50 -24.92
CA ALA A 30 -15.35 8.45 -25.32
C ALA A 30 -15.92 7.51 -26.42
N PRO A 31 -15.13 7.19 -27.46
CA PRO A 31 -15.46 6.21 -28.49
C PRO A 31 -15.94 4.86 -27.92
N ALA A 32 -16.71 4.09 -28.70
CA ALA A 32 -17.28 2.81 -28.25
C ALA A 32 -16.22 1.81 -27.71
N ASN A 33 -14.99 1.94 -28.19
CA ASN A 33 -13.79 1.17 -27.87
C ASN A 33 -13.09 1.65 -26.57
N THR A 34 -13.52 2.75 -25.97
CA THR A 34 -12.94 3.27 -24.73
C THR A 34 -13.51 2.60 -23.50
N ILE A 35 -14.71 1.99 -23.55
CA ILE A 35 -15.25 1.22 -22.43
C ILE A 35 -14.28 0.09 -22.05
N ASN A 36 -13.70 -0.60 -23.04
CA ASN A 36 -12.67 -1.61 -22.79
C ASN A 36 -11.36 -1.00 -22.26
N ALA A 37 -10.93 0.17 -22.75
CA ALA A 37 -9.71 0.83 -22.25
C ALA A 37 -9.88 1.34 -20.81
N THR A 38 -11.05 1.88 -20.48
CA THR A 38 -11.45 2.29 -19.14
C THR A 38 -11.55 1.07 -18.23
N LEU A 39 -12.28 0.01 -18.61
CA LEU A 39 -12.32 -1.27 -17.87
C LEU A 39 -10.93 -1.88 -17.66
N THR A 40 -10.07 -1.87 -18.68
CA THR A 40 -8.70 -2.40 -18.60
C THR A 40 -7.82 -1.56 -17.67
N GLY A 41 -7.94 -0.23 -17.73
CA GLY A 41 -7.30 0.67 -16.77
C GLY A 41 -7.85 0.52 -15.34
N MET A 42 -9.09 0.07 -15.20
CA MET A 42 -9.79 -0.19 -13.94
C MET A 42 -9.53 -1.59 -13.36
N LEU A 43 -9.04 -2.55 -14.16
CA LEU A 43 -8.65 -3.88 -13.65
C LEU A 43 -7.57 -3.77 -12.57
N ASN A 44 -6.64 -2.83 -12.68
CA ASN A 44 -5.60 -2.64 -11.65
C ASN A 44 -6.19 -2.17 -10.30
N PRO A 45 -6.98 -1.09 -10.22
CA PRO A 45 -7.73 -0.73 -9.01
C PRO A 45 -8.67 -1.83 -8.48
N ILE A 46 -9.39 -2.54 -9.36
CA ILE A 46 -10.30 -3.62 -8.96
C ILE A 46 -9.52 -4.83 -8.42
N HIS A 47 -8.40 -5.21 -9.03
CA HIS A 47 -7.51 -6.26 -8.52
C HIS A 47 -6.85 -5.86 -7.19
N ARG A 48 -6.45 -4.58 -7.02
CA ARG A 48 -5.97 -4.05 -5.73
C ARG A 48 -7.05 -4.14 -4.64
N ALA A 49 -8.30 -3.79 -4.97
CA ALA A 49 -9.43 -3.90 -4.04
C ALA A 49 -9.80 -5.36 -3.74
N ALA A 50 -9.61 -6.28 -4.68
CA ALA A 50 -10.01 -7.68 -4.56
C ALA A 50 -8.99 -8.58 -3.83
N LYS A 51 -7.72 -8.17 -3.68
CA LYS A 51 -6.69 -8.93 -2.95
C LYS A 51 -5.68 -8.01 -2.27
N ILE A 52 -6.11 -7.30 -1.21
CA ILE A 52 -5.14 -6.71 -0.28
C ILE A 52 -4.48 -7.87 0.46
N ALA A 53 -3.23 -8.18 0.11
CA ALA A 53 -2.43 -9.13 0.85
C ALA A 53 -2.10 -8.53 2.23
N GLU A 54 -2.14 -9.34 3.27
CA GLU A 54 -1.83 -8.90 4.62
C GLU A 54 -0.35 -8.46 4.70
N LEU A 55 -0.11 -7.28 5.27
CA LEU A 55 1.25 -6.80 5.49
C LEU A 55 1.93 -7.72 6.52
N PRO A 56 3.19 -8.14 6.30
CA PRO A 56 3.85 -9.11 7.16
C PRO A 56 4.02 -8.54 8.57
N ILE A 57 3.77 -9.37 9.58
CA ILE A 57 3.96 -9.03 10.99
C ILE A 57 5.41 -9.27 11.41
N PHE A 58 5.93 -8.39 12.26
CA PHE A 58 7.25 -8.48 12.87
C PHE A 58 7.10 -8.50 14.39
N TYR A 59 7.44 -9.63 15.01
CA TYR A 59 7.37 -9.83 16.45
C TYR A 59 8.67 -9.44 17.16
N GLY A 60 9.80 -9.43 16.46
CA GLY A 60 11.14 -9.28 17.05
C GLY A 60 11.85 -10.62 17.10
N GLU A 61 12.67 -10.86 18.13
CA GLU A 61 13.34 -12.13 18.38
C GLU A 61 14.36 -12.55 17.29
N GLU A 62 14.19 -13.75 16.71
CA GLU A 62 15.06 -14.34 15.68
C GLU A 62 14.74 -13.83 14.26
N GLN A 63 13.69 -13.01 14.10
CA GLN A 63 13.32 -12.47 12.78
C GLN A 63 14.35 -11.43 12.31
N ASP A 64 14.88 -11.62 11.10
CA ASP A 64 15.82 -10.68 10.50
C ASP A 64 15.10 -9.45 9.93
N ALA A 65 15.56 -8.25 10.33
CA ALA A 65 14.99 -6.99 9.83
C ALA A 65 15.11 -6.83 8.31
N ASN A 66 16.19 -7.30 7.67
CA ASN A 66 16.34 -7.16 6.22
C ASN A 66 15.32 -7.99 5.46
N ASP A 67 15.07 -9.22 5.93
CA ASP A 67 14.05 -10.09 5.35
C ASP A 67 12.66 -9.49 5.51
N TRP A 68 12.29 -9.04 6.71
CA TRP A 68 10.99 -8.42 6.93
C TRP A 68 10.82 -7.12 6.12
N ILE A 69 11.84 -6.25 6.06
CA ILE A 69 11.80 -5.01 5.27
C ILE A 69 11.61 -5.32 3.78
N ARG A 70 12.30 -6.34 3.25
CA ARG A 70 12.14 -6.79 1.86
C ARG A 70 10.70 -7.23 1.62
N ASP A 71 10.17 -8.10 2.47
CA ASP A 71 8.87 -8.71 2.30
C ASP A 71 7.74 -7.68 2.48
N PHE A 72 7.87 -6.78 3.45
CA PHE A 72 6.97 -5.64 3.64
C PHE A 72 6.93 -4.76 2.39
N ASN A 73 8.09 -4.41 1.81
CA ASN A 73 8.15 -3.59 0.59
C ASN A 73 7.47 -4.28 -0.59
N ASN A 74 7.66 -5.59 -0.74
CA ASN A 74 7.05 -6.38 -1.81
C ASN A 74 5.53 -6.40 -1.67
N VAL A 75 5.00 -6.68 -0.48
CA VAL A 75 3.54 -6.71 -0.24
C VAL A 75 2.94 -5.32 -0.34
N TYR A 76 3.62 -4.29 0.19
CA TYR A 76 3.18 -2.89 0.09
C TYR A 76 3.00 -2.46 -1.38
N ALA A 77 3.97 -2.79 -2.24
CA ALA A 77 3.90 -2.50 -3.66
C ALA A 77 2.86 -3.37 -4.38
N ALA A 78 2.73 -4.66 -4.03
CA ALA A 78 1.73 -5.57 -4.60
C ALA A 78 0.29 -5.13 -4.29
N ASN A 79 0.06 -4.59 -3.09
CA ASN A 79 -1.20 -3.95 -2.72
C ASN A 79 -1.43 -2.61 -3.43
N GLY A 80 -0.41 -2.10 -4.14
CA GLY A 80 -0.47 -0.87 -4.90
C GLY A 80 -0.48 0.38 -4.05
N TYR A 81 0.02 0.32 -2.82
CA TYR A 81 0.23 1.51 -2.01
C TYR A 81 1.39 2.33 -2.61
N ASP A 82 1.15 3.62 -2.82
CA ASP A 82 2.08 4.57 -3.44
C ASP A 82 2.30 5.84 -2.59
N GLY A 83 1.82 5.82 -1.34
CA GLY A 83 1.99 6.92 -0.41
C GLY A 83 3.45 7.24 -0.08
N ASP A 84 3.67 8.46 0.41
CA ASP A 84 4.98 8.94 0.84
C ASP A 84 5.58 8.11 1.99
N GLN A 85 6.82 8.43 2.39
CA GLN A 85 7.52 7.68 3.43
C GLN A 85 6.85 7.79 4.81
N ALA A 86 6.08 8.85 5.07
CA ALA A 86 5.35 9.03 6.32
C ALA A 86 4.05 8.19 6.33
N GLU A 87 3.34 8.10 5.20
CA GLU A 87 2.23 7.16 4.99
C GLU A 87 2.69 5.71 5.13
N LYS A 88 3.82 5.38 4.50
CA LYS A 88 4.41 4.05 4.58
C LYS A 88 4.81 3.70 6.02
N LEU A 89 5.38 4.66 6.76
CA LEU A 89 5.67 4.50 8.18
C LEU A 89 4.39 4.25 9.00
N ARG A 90 3.32 5.01 8.75
CA ARG A 90 2.03 4.84 9.43
C ARG A 90 1.43 3.45 9.20
N ARG A 91 1.70 2.81 8.06
CA ARG A 91 1.30 1.43 7.75
C ARG A 91 2.23 0.36 8.32
N ALA A 92 3.52 0.66 8.44
CA ALA A 92 4.51 -0.25 8.98
C ALA A 92 4.41 -0.40 10.50
N ARG A 93 4.16 0.69 11.25
CA ARG A 93 4.11 0.66 12.72
C ARG A 93 3.17 -0.39 13.31
N PRO A 94 1.91 -0.55 12.83
CA PRO A 94 1.00 -1.56 13.34
C PRO A 94 1.40 -3.00 13.00
N CYS A 95 2.36 -3.22 12.09
CA CYS A 95 2.88 -4.54 11.78
C CYS A 95 3.92 -5.01 12.80
N LEU A 96 4.43 -4.13 13.66
CA LEU A 96 5.28 -4.51 14.79
C LEU A 96 4.39 -4.99 15.94
N ARG A 97 4.73 -6.13 16.52
CA ARG A 97 4.01 -6.80 17.62
C ARG A 97 4.99 -7.19 18.71
N ASP A 98 4.44 -7.49 19.89
CA ASP A 98 5.15 -8.03 21.04
C ASP A 98 6.47 -7.30 21.33
N GLU A 99 7.61 -7.99 21.36
CA GLU A 99 8.91 -7.40 21.67
C GLU A 99 9.26 -6.22 20.76
N ALA A 100 8.94 -6.32 19.46
CA ALA A 100 9.19 -5.24 18.51
C ALA A 100 8.26 -4.04 18.72
N ALA A 101 7.03 -4.26 19.18
CA ALA A 101 6.13 -3.17 19.54
C ALA A 101 6.62 -2.45 20.81
N ASP A 102 7.01 -3.20 21.84
CA ASP A 102 7.56 -2.65 23.09
C ASP A 102 8.85 -1.85 22.82
N TRP A 103 9.73 -2.37 21.96
CA TRP A 103 10.92 -1.64 21.53
C TRP A 103 10.57 -0.33 20.80
N LEU A 104 9.59 -0.37 19.89
CA LEU A 104 9.18 0.79 19.09
C LEU A 104 8.70 1.95 19.97
N GLU A 105 8.03 1.68 21.10
CA GLU A 105 7.58 2.71 22.06
C GLU A 105 8.75 3.53 22.63
N GLY A 106 9.94 2.92 22.75
CA GLY A 106 11.17 3.59 23.18
C GLY A 106 11.86 4.44 22.09
N VAL A 107 11.46 4.31 20.82
CA VAL A 107 12.12 5.00 19.70
C VAL A 107 11.52 6.40 19.48
N GLN A 108 12.35 7.43 19.53
CA GLN A 108 11.94 8.82 19.31
C GLN A 108 12.34 9.35 17.94
N GLY A 109 11.60 10.34 17.42
CA GLY A 109 11.98 11.08 16.21
C GLY A 109 11.71 10.38 14.87
N LEU A 110 11.04 9.22 14.88
CA LEU A 110 10.66 8.52 13.65
C LEU A 110 9.64 9.34 12.84
N ASN A 111 9.99 9.69 11.61
CA ASN A 111 9.13 10.42 10.69
C ASN A 111 9.10 9.85 9.25
N ASN A 112 9.96 8.88 8.94
CA ASN A 112 10.01 8.24 7.63
C ASN A 112 10.22 6.72 7.75
N PHE A 113 9.74 5.98 6.74
CA PHE A 113 9.92 4.53 6.71
C PHE A 113 11.37 4.13 6.43
N GLY A 114 12.00 4.64 5.37
CA GLY A 114 13.33 4.15 4.97
C GLY A 114 14.15 5.05 4.05
N GLN A 115 13.80 6.33 3.92
CA GLN A 115 14.53 7.26 3.03
C GLN A 115 15.79 7.83 3.69
N ALA A 116 15.75 8.04 5.01
CA ALA A 116 16.90 8.52 5.76
C ALA A 116 17.78 7.34 6.20
N ALA A 117 19.10 7.56 6.20
CA ALA A 117 20.09 6.63 6.73
C ALA A 117 20.45 6.95 8.20
N ASP A 118 19.49 7.52 8.94
CA ASP A 118 19.66 7.99 10.31
C ASP A 118 18.51 7.55 11.22
N ASN A 119 18.56 7.98 12.48
CA ASN A 119 17.62 7.59 13.53
C ASN A 119 16.16 8.06 13.31
N THR A 120 15.88 8.88 12.29
CA THR A 120 14.51 9.28 11.92
C THR A 120 13.79 8.23 11.07
N SER A 121 14.53 7.24 10.57
CA SER A 121 14.07 6.17 9.68
C SER A 121 13.80 4.87 10.45
N LEU A 122 12.61 4.28 10.24
CA LEU A 122 12.27 3.00 10.85
C LEU A 122 13.19 1.88 10.35
N VAL A 123 13.48 1.84 9.04
CA VAL A 123 14.40 0.87 8.43
C VAL A 123 15.79 0.93 9.06
N HIS A 124 16.31 2.13 9.33
CA HIS A 124 17.62 2.29 9.94
C HIS A 124 17.64 1.72 11.36
N GLN A 125 16.65 2.10 12.18
CA GLN A 125 16.50 1.63 13.55
C GLN A 125 16.31 0.11 13.63
N MET A 126 15.44 -0.46 12.79
CA MET A 126 15.20 -1.90 12.74
C MET A 126 16.45 -2.67 12.34
N LYS A 127 17.19 -2.18 11.33
CA LYS A 127 18.46 -2.82 10.94
C LYS A 127 19.50 -2.75 12.05
N SER A 128 19.61 -1.62 12.75
CA SER A 128 20.54 -1.48 13.86
C SER A 128 20.23 -2.45 15.02
N LYS A 129 18.96 -2.83 15.20
CA LYS A 129 18.49 -3.63 16.33
C LYS A 129 18.34 -5.12 16.02
N TYR A 130 17.85 -5.46 14.83
CA TYR A 130 17.38 -6.80 14.46
C TYR A 130 17.99 -7.34 13.16
N ALA A 131 18.92 -6.64 12.50
CA ALA A 131 19.62 -7.26 11.37
C ALA A 131 20.66 -8.25 11.89
N SER A 132 20.62 -9.46 11.37
CA SER A 132 21.71 -10.41 11.54
C SER A 132 23.00 -9.83 10.96
N VAL A 133 24.12 -10.09 11.64
CA VAL A 133 25.43 -9.79 11.10
C VAL A 133 25.62 -10.72 9.90
N VAL A 134 25.66 -10.18 8.69
CA VAL A 134 25.91 -10.93 7.46
C VAL A 134 27.07 -11.89 7.71
N ARG A 135 26.82 -13.22 7.67
CA ARG A 135 27.91 -14.20 7.62
C ARG A 135 28.63 -13.98 6.29
N GLN A 136 29.82 -13.42 6.37
CA GLN A 136 30.79 -13.35 5.26
C GLN A 136 31.21 -14.77 4.85
#